data_AF-A0A1A9K5S5-F1
#
_entry.id   AF-A0A1A9K5S5-F1
#
_cell.length_a   1.000
_cell.length_b   1.000
_cell.length_c   1.000
_cell.angle_alpha   90.00
_cell.angle_beta   90.00
_cell.angle_gamma   90.00
#
_symmetry.space_group_name_H-M   'P 1'
#
loop_
_entity.id
_entity.type
_entity.pdbx_description
1 polymer ?
#
loop_
_entity_poly.entity_id
_entity_poly.type
_entity_poly.pdbx_seq_one_letter_code
_entity_poly.pdbx_strand_id
1 'polypeptide(L)'
;MKLIKRSNVTFLHPSMEAREHQYLKHLASAMSHYLEHPRGTELVCILGSGFEKDNRQALDTWVAYHRDEVFEKRLEGRSPLDFLIEKLEDLINN
;
A
#
# COMPACT_ATOMS: atom_id res chain seq x y z
N MET A 1 -20.51 -3.48 -23.06
CA MET A 1 -19.57 -3.15 -21.96
C MET A 1 -19.76 -1.70 -21.58
N LYS A 2 -20.11 -1.39 -20.32
CA LYS A 2 -20.22 -0.01 -19.83
C LYS A 2 -18.82 0.45 -19.38
N LEU A 3 -18.24 1.43 -20.07
CA LEU A 3 -17.02 2.10 -19.59
C LEU A 3 -17.33 2.79 -18.26
N ILE A 4 -16.71 2.33 -17.18
CA ILE A 4 -16.74 3.03 -15.89
C ILE A 4 -15.79 4.23 -16.03
N LYS A 5 -16.35 5.44 -16.10
CA LYS A 5 -15.58 6.69 -16.06
C LYS A 5 -15.08 6.94 -14.62
N ARG A 6 -13.80 7.33 -14.48
CA ARG A 6 -13.11 7.72 -13.22
C ARG A 6 -13.92 8.66 -12.31
N SER A 7 -14.85 9.43 -12.88
CA SER A 7 -15.73 10.37 -12.17
C SER A 7 -16.88 9.72 -11.38
N ASN A 8 -17.08 8.40 -11.47
CA ASN A 8 -18.11 7.67 -10.72
C ASN A 8 -17.57 6.99 -9.44
N VAL A 9 -16.31 7.25 -9.05
CA VAL A 9 -15.76 6.80 -7.77
C VAL A 9 -16.15 7.81 -6.68
N THR A 10 -17.44 8.11 -6.58
CA THR A 10 -18.00 8.97 -5.53
C THR A 10 -18.55 8.07 -4.44
N PHE A 11 -17.77 7.98 -3.36
CA PHE A 11 -18.07 7.29 -2.11
C PHE A 11 -18.32 5.78 -2.27
N LEU A 12 -17.26 5.02 -2.00
CA LEU A 12 -17.37 3.59 -1.79
C LEU A 12 -18.30 3.38 -0.59
N HIS A 13 -19.26 2.45 -0.70
CA HIS A 13 -20.11 2.06 0.42
C HIS A 13 -19.22 1.71 1.63
N PRO A 14 -19.60 2.01 2.89
CA PRO A 14 -18.72 1.82 4.06
C PRO A 14 -18.11 0.41 4.18
N SER A 15 -18.83 -0.62 3.71
CA SER A 15 -18.33 -2.00 3.65
C SER A 15 -17.25 -2.23 2.59
N MET A 16 -17.28 -1.50 1.48
CA MET A 16 -16.24 -1.55 0.44
C MET A 16 -14.98 -0.82 0.89
N GLU A 17 -15.11 0.35 1.52
CA GLU A 17 -13.97 1.09 2.09
C GLU A 17 -13.27 0.28 3.18
N ALA A 18 -14.04 -0.32 4.09
CA ALA A 18 -13.48 -1.18 5.14
C ALA A 18 -12.72 -2.39 4.55
N ARG A 19 -13.26 -3.00 3.48
CA ARG A 19 -12.61 -4.13 2.80
C ARG A 19 -11.34 -3.70 2.06
N GLU A 20 -11.35 -2.54 1.42
CA GLU A 20 -10.17 -1.98 0.77
C GLU A 20 -9.09 -1.65 1.81
N HIS A 21 -9.47 -1.00 2.91
CA HIS A 21 -8.56 -0.71 4.01
C HIS A 21 -7.95 -2.00 4.59
N GLN A 22 -8.76 -3.03 4.83
CA GLN A 22 -8.28 -4.32 5.30
C GLN A 22 -7.32 -4.98 4.29
N TYR A 23 -7.60 -4.88 2.99
CA TYR A 23 -6.72 -5.39 1.95
C TYR A 23 -5.35 -4.68 1.97
N LEU A 24 -5.34 -3.35 2.08
CA LEU A 24 -4.10 -2.57 2.19
C LEU A 24 -3.31 -2.93 3.47
N LYS A 25 -4.00 -3.15 4.60
CA LYS A 25 -3.35 -3.65 5.83
C LYS A 25 -2.72 -5.03 5.64
N HIS A 26 -3.37 -5.93 4.90
CA HIS A 26 -2.78 -7.24 4.60
C HIS A 26 -1.56 -7.12 3.69
N LEU A 27 -1.57 -6.21 2.71
CA LEU A 27 -0.40 -5.93 1.88
C LEU A 27 0.76 -5.37 2.71
N ALA A 28 0.52 -4.39 3.57
CA ALA A 28 1.54 -3.85 4.48
C ALA A 28 2.10 -4.94 5.41
N SER A 29 1.24 -5.85 5.90
CA SER A 29 1.68 -7.00 6.67
C SER A 29 2.57 -7.94 5.84
N ALA A 30 2.18 -8.27 4.61
CA ALA A 30 2.97 -9.13 3.72
C ALA A 30 4.34 -8.50 3.39
N MET A 31 4.39 -7.19 3.16
CA MET A 31 5.64 -6.45 3.01
C MET A 31 6.49 -6.49 4.28
N SER A 32 5.88 -6.34 5.45
CA SER A 32 6.59 -6.46 6.72
C SER A 32 7.20 -7.86 6.88
N HIS A 33 6.50 -8.90 6.46
CA HIS A 33 7.03 -10.27 6.41
C HIS A 33 8.20 -10.40 5.42
N TYR A 34 8.10 -9.79 4.23
CA TYR A 34 9.17 -9.78 3.24
C TYR A 34 10.46 -9.17 3.79
N LEU A 35 10.34 -8.09 4.57
CA LEU A 35 11.44 -7.38 5.20
C LEU A 35 11.92 -8.01 6.53
N GLU A 36 11.57 -9.27 6.79
CA GLU A 36 11.90 -9.98 8.03
C GLU A 36 11.42 -9.29 9.33
N HIS A 37 10.24 -8.67 9.27
CA HIS A 37 9.61 -7.93 10.37
C HIS A 37 10.54 -6.86 10.97
N PRO A 38 10.86 -5.81 10.20
CA PRO A 38 11.82 -4.81 10.61
C PRO A 38 11.31 -4.12 11.87
N ARG A 39 11.96 -4.38 13.01
CA ARG A 39 11.67 -3.71 14.29
C ARG A 39 12.46 -2.42 14.34
N GLY A 40 11.87 -1.36 14.90
CA GLY A 40 12.54 -0.06 15.03
C GLY A 40 11.85 1.05 14.24
N THR A 41 12.64 2.03 13.81
CA THR A 41 12.18 3.27 13.16
C THR A 41 12.96 3.61 11.88
N GLU A 42 13.79 2.70 11.39
CA GLU A 42 14.68 2.88 10.24
C GLU A 42 13.88 3.17 8.96
N LEU A 43 12.73 2.51 8.78
CA LEU A 43 11.85 2.74 7.63
C LEU A 43 11.02 4.01 7.76
N VAL A 44 10.92 4.62 8.94
CA VAL A 44 10.12 5.85 9.13
C VAL A 44 10.68 6.99 8.29
N CYS A 45 12.00 7.13 8.21
CA CYS A 45 12.63 8.19 7.41
C CYS A 45 12.54 7.96 5.89
N ILE A 46 12.29 6.71 5.47
CA ILE A 46 12.25 6.32 4.06
C ILE A 46 10.80 6.30 3.54
N LEU A 47 9.89 5.75 4.35
CA LEU A 47 8.50 5.46 3.97
C LEU A 47 7.48 6.37 4.66
N GLY A 48 7.84 6.93 5.80
CA GLY A 48 6.92 7.68 6.65
C GLY A 48 6.57 9.05 6.09
N SER A 49 5.39 9.52 6.50
CA SER A 49 4.88 10.87 6.23
C SER A 49 5.20 11.88 7.34
N GLY A 50 5.90 11.45 8.40
CA GLY A 50 6.40 12.29 9.50
C GLY A 50 5.64 12.14 10.82
N PHE A 51 4.72 11.17 10.93
CA PHE A 51 3.89 10.96 12.12
C PHE A 51 3.94 9.52 12.65
N GLU A 52 4.58 8.62 11.92
CA GLU A 52 4.66 7.21 12.22
C GLU A 52 5.63 6.94 13.36
N LYS A 53 5.22 6.07 14.29
CA LYS A 53 6.01 5.79 15.51
C LYS A 53 7.01 4.66 15.31
N ASP A 54 6.79 3.82 14.31
CA ASP A 54 7.55 2.59 14.08
C ASP A 54 7.47 2.18 12.59
N ASN A 55 8.34 1.25 12.20
CA ASN A 55 8.42 0.72 10.84
C ASN A 55 7.10 0.10 10.34
N ARG A 56 6.29 -0.49 11.23
CA ARG A 56 5.01 -1.08 10.85
C ARG A 56 4.01 0.01 10.46
N GLN A 57 3.93 1.09 11.23
CA GLN A 57 3.13 2.26 10.88
C GLN A 57 3.64 2.93 9.62
N ALA A 58 4.96 3.02 9.43
CA ALA A 58 5.55 3.53 8.19
C ALA A 58 5.11 2.72 6.97
N LEU A 59 5.16 1.39 7.03
CA LEU A 59 4.67 0.51 5.97
C LEU A 59 3.16 0.64 5.75
N ASP A 60 2.37 0.71 6.83
CA ASP A 60 0.92 0.90 6.73
C ASP A 60 0.57 2.22 6.03
N THR A 61 1.22 3.33 6.40
CA THR A 61 0.99 4.63 5.76
C THR A 61 1.44 4.60 4.30
N TRP A 62 2.61 4.03 4.03
CA TRP A 62 3.18 4.00 2.69
C TRP A 62 2.33 3.16 1.73
N VAL A 63 1.86 1.99 2.14
CA VAL A 63 0.94 1.19 1.32
C VAL A 63 -0.38 1.92 1.11
N ALA A 64 -0.91 2.58 2.14
CA ALA A 64 -2.14 3.36 2.02
C ALA A 64 -1.98 4.56 1.07
N TYR A 65 -0.81 5.20 1.05
CA TYR A 65 -0.50 6.28 0.12
C TYR A 65 -0.51 5.80 -1.34
N HIS A 66 -0.03 4.57 -1.59
CA HIS A 66 -0.01 3.95 -2.93
C HIS A 66 -1.30 3.21 -3.31
N ARG A 67 -2.42 3.47 -2.62
CA ARG A 67 -3.72 2.79 -2.85
C ARG A 67 -4.17 2.76 -4.31
N ASP A 68 -4.01 3.88 -5.02
CA ASP A 68 -4.52 4.03 -6.37
C ASP A 68 -3.66 3.22 -7.36
N GLU A 69 -2.33 3.23 -7.17
CA GLU A 69 -1.40 2.40 -7.94
C GLU A 69 -1.63 0.91 -7.67
N VAL A 70 -1.84 0.51 -6.40
CA VAL A 70 -2.22 -0.87 -6.02
C VAL A 70 -3.49 -1.31 -6.73
N PHE A 71 -4.49 -0.44 -6.79
CA PHE A 71 -5.75 -0.71 -7.49
C PHE A 71 -5.54 -0.86 -8.99
N GLU A 72 -4.75 0.03 -9.60
CA GLU A 72 -4.39 -0.05 -11.03
C GLU A 72 -3.68 -1.36 -11.36
N LYS A 73 -2.69 -1.78 -10.57
CA LYS A 73 -1.98 -3.04 -10.80
C LYS A 73 -2.89 -4.25 -10.69
N ARG A 74 -3.85 -4.22 -9.75
CA ARG A 74 -4.87 -5.27 -9.65
C ARG A 74 -5.76 -5.34 -10.89
N LEU A 75 -6.14 -4.20 -11.47
CA LEU A 75 -6.93 -4.16 -12.71
C LEU A 75 -6.12 -4.66 -13.93
N GLU A 76 -4.82 -4.42 -13.94
CA GLU A 76 -3.88 -4.95 -14.94
C GLU A 76 -3.63 -6.46 -14.80
N GLY A 77 -4.13 -7.11 -13.74
CA GLY A 77 -3.85 -8.51 -13.43
C GLY A 77 -2.44 -8.76 -12.88
N ARG A 78 -1.74 -7.71 -12.43
CA ARG A 78 -0.42 -7.79 -11.79
C ARG A 78 -0.57 -7.97 -10.28
N SER A 79 0.39 -8.64 -9.66
CA SER A 79 0.47 -8.79 -8.21
C SER A 79 0.76 -7.42 -7.57
N PRO A 80 -0.13 -6.88 -6.70
CA PRO A 80 0.15 -5.63 -6.02
C PRO A 80 1.27 -5.76 -4.98
N LEU A 81 1.50 -6.96 -4.44
CA LEU A 81 2.61 -7.19 -3.52
C LEU A 81 3.96 -7.10 -4.25
N ASP A 82 4.10 -7.78 -5.39
CA ASP A 82 5.34 -7.78 -6.17
C ASP A 82 5.67 -6.35 -6.62
N PHE A 83 4.66 -5.61 -7.09
CA PHE A 83 4.80 -4.19 -7.43
C PHE A 83 5.30 -3.34 -6.26
N LEU A 84 4.73 -3.52 -5.06
CA LEU A 84 5.15 -2.76 -3.88
C LEU A 84 6.56 -3.15 -3.42
N ILE A 85 6.96 -4.41 -3.57
CA ILE A 85 8.32 -4.88 -3.27
C ILE A 85 9.32 -4.25 -4.24
N GLU A 86 9.08 -4.35 -5.55
CA GLU A 86 9.92 -3.72 -6.58
C GLU A 86 10.09 -2.21 -6.29
N LYS A 87 8.98 -1.53 -6.02
CA LYS A 87 8.99 -0.09 -5.72
C LYS A 87 9.76 0.25 -4.44
N LEU A 88 9.70 -0.61 -3.42
CA LEU A 88 10.46 -0.43 -2.19
C LEU A 88 11.96 -0.65 -2.43
N GLU A 89 12.33 -1.66 -3.19
CA GLU A 89 13.72 -1.93 -3.55
C GLU A 89 14.32 -0.80 -4.36
N ASP A 90 13.58 -0.27 -5.33
CA ASP A 90 13.98 0.92 -6.08
C ASP A 90 14.19 2.12 -5.16
N LEU A 91 13.35 2.30 -4.13
CA LEU A 91 13.47 3.40 -3.19
C LEU A 91 14.68 3.26 -2.25
N ILE A 92 15.05 2.04 -1.87
CA ILE A 92 16.19 1.77 -0.97
C ILE A 92 17.52 1.85 -1.72
N ASN A 93 17.54 1.48 -3.01
CA ASN A 93 18.75 1.43 -3.82
C ASN A 93 19.09 2.76 -4.53
N ASN A 94 18.21 3.76 -4.49
CA ASN A 94 18.42 5.11 -5.03
C ASN A 94 18.75 6.12 -3.92
#